data_AF-A0A392TDX2-F1
#
_entry.id   AF-A0A392TDX2-F1
#
_cell.length_a   1.000
_cell.length_b   1.000
_cell.length_c   1.000
_cell.angle_alpha   90.00
_cell.angle_beta   90.00
_cell.angle_gamma   90.00
#
_symmetry.space_group_name_H-M   'P 1'
#
loop_
_entity.id
_entity.type
_entity.pdbx_description
1 polymer ?
#
loop_
_entity_poly.entity_id
_entity_poly.type
_entity_poly.pdbx_seq_one_letter_code
_entity_poly.pdbx_strand_id
1 'polypeptide(L)' 'VNDTIGTLAGGRFYNQDVIAAVILGTGTNAAYVERAHAIPKWHGLLPKSGDM' A
#
# COMPACT_ATOMS: atom_id res chain seq x y z
N VAL A 1 4.52 4.67 -10.50
CA VAL A 1 3.72 4.15 -9.36
C VAL A 1 2.57 3.32 -9.95
N ASN A 2 2.24 2.16 -9.39
CA ASN A 2 1.03 1.42 -9.81
C ASN A 2 -0.22 2.28 -9.52
N ASP A 3 -1.25 2.18 -10.35
CA ASP A 3 -2.49 2.95 -10.23
C ASP A 3 -3.15 2.80 -8.85
N THR A 4 -3.26 1.57 -8.32
CA THR A 4 -3.88 1.31 -7.01
C THR A 4 -3.02 1.82 -5.85
N ILE A 5 -1.68 1.76 -5.98
CA ILE A 5 -0.75 2.40 -5.03
C ILE A 5 -0.90 3.93 -5.06
N GLY A 6 -1.13 4.51 -6.24
CA GLY A 6 -1.42 5.94 -6.40
C GLY A 6 -2.72 6.34 -5.70
N THR A 7 -3.77 5.54 -5.85
CA THR A 7 -5.04 5.71 -5.12
C THR A 7 -4.85 5.64 -3.62
N LEU A 8 -4.07 4.65 -3.13
CA LEU A 8 -3.75 4.50 -1.71
C LEU A 8 -2.99 5.72 -1.18
N ALA A 9 -1.95 6.16 -1.87
CA ALA A 9 -1.15 7.32 -1.47
C ALA A 9 -1.98 8.61 -1.46
N GLY A 10 -2.83 8.82 -2.47
CA GLY A 10 -3.74 9.97 -2.51
C GLY A 10 -4.76 9.95 -1.37
N GLY A 11 -5.36 8.79 -1.07
CA GLY A 11 -6.27 8.64 0.07
C GLY A 11 -5.55 8.92 1.40
N ARG A 12 -4.36 8.35 1.59
CA ARG A 12 -3.54 8.56 2.79
C ARG A 12 -3.12 10.01 2.98
N PHE A 13 -2.84 10.73 1.89
CA PHE A 13 -2.49 12.15 1.93
C PHE A 13 -3.60 12.98 2.58
N TYR A 14 -4.87 12.71 2.25
CA TYR A 14 -6.02 13.42 2.85
C TYR A 14 -6.49 12.84 4.18
N ASN A 15 -6.31 11.54 4.40
CA ASN A 15 -6.72 10.85 5.61
C ASN A 15 -5.67 9.80 6.05
N GLN A 16 -5.01 10.07 7.17
CA GLN A 16 -4.02 9.21 7.80
C GLN A 16 -4.60 7.96 8.48
N ASP A 17 -5.85 7.57 8.20
CA ASP A 17 -6.42 6.28 8.60
C ASP A 17 -6.64 5.35 7.40
N VAL A 18 -6.39 5.81 6.17
CA VAL A 18 -6.48 4.96 4.98
C VAL A 18 -5.37 3.91 4.99
N ILE A 19 -5.72 2.63 4.94
CA ILE A 19 -4.76 1.51 4.94
C ILE A 19 -4.85 0.63 3.68
N ALA A 20 -5.89 0.79 2.87
CA ALA A 20 -6.11 0.02 1.66
C ALA A 20 -6.81 0.85 0.58
N ALA A 21 -6.59 0.49 -0.68
CA ALA A 21 -7.26 1.02 -1.85
C ALA A 21 -7.66 -0.13 -2.77
N VAL A 22 -8.85 0.00 -3.37
CA VAL A 22 -9.39 -0.98 -4.33
C VAL A 22 -9.85 -0.23 -5.55
N ILE A 23 -9.48 -0.73 -6.73
CA ILE A 23 -9.99 -0.27 -8.01
C ILE A 23 -11.03 -1.27 -8.50
N LEU A 24 -12.20 -0.74 -8.85
CA LEU A 24 -13.32 -1.46 -9.46
C LEU A 24 -13.69 -0.74 -10.77
N GLY A 25 -13.02 -1.09 -11.87
CA GLY A 25 -13.24 -0.51 -13.19
C GLY A 25 -13.28 -1.60 -14.27
N THR A 26 -12.69 -1.32 -15.44
CA THR A 26 -12.54 -2.33 -16.50
C THR A 26 -11.75 -3.57 -16.01
N GLY A 27 -10.82 -3.36 -15.09
CA GLY A 27 -10.19 -4.41 -14.30
C GLY A 27 -10.38 -4.17 -12.81
N THR A 28 -9.97 -5.13 -11.99
CA THR A 28 -9.97 -5.01 -10.54
C THR A 28 -8.57 -5.21 -9.98
N ASN A 29 -8.20 -4.38 -9.00
CA ASN A 29 -6.93 -4.47 -8.29
C ASN A 29 -7.09 -3.93 -6.87
N ALA A 30 -6.20 -4.33 -5.96
CA ALA A 30 -6.17 -3.86 -4.58
C ALA A 30 -4.73 -3.68 -4.10
N ALA A 31 -4.50 -2.65 -3.28
CA ALA A 31 -3.24 -2.42 -2.60
C ALA A 31 -3.51 -2.01 -1.15
N TYR A 32 -2.61 -2.37 -0.24
CA TYR A 32 -2.74 -2.05 1.19
C TYR A 32 -1.37 -1.84 1.81
N VAL A 33 -1.36 -1.18 2.97
CA VAL A 33 -0.17 -1.00 3.81
C VAL A 33 0.02 -2.24 4.66
N GLU A 34 1.18 -2.89 4.56
CA GLU A 34 1.54 -4.06 5.36
C GLU A 34 2.75 -3.76 6.23
N ARG A 35 2.84 -4.43 7.36
CA ARG A 35 4.03 -4.39 8.22
C ARG A 35 5.17 -5.13 7.53
N ALA A 36 6.28 -4.45 7.27
CA ALA A 36 7.40 -5.00 6.51
C ALA A 36 7.97 -6.31 7.10
N HIS A 37 7.94 -6.45 8.43
CA HIS A 37 8.38 -7.67 9.12
C HIS A 37 7.43 -8.87 8.96
N ALA A 38 6.18 -8.63 8.55
CA ALA A 38 5.18 -9.67 8.30
C ALA A 38 5.28 -10.24 6.87
N ILE A 39 6.30 -9.86 6.09
CA ILE A 39 6.52 -10.31 4.71
C ILE A 39 7.76 -11.22 4.69
N PRO A 40 7.63 -12.56 4.86
CA PRO A 40 8.78 -13.46 5.02
C PRO A 40 9.69 -13.52 3.79
N LYS A 41 9.15 -13.25 2.60
CA LYS A 41 9.92 -13.22 1.35
C LYS A 41 10.79 -11.97 1.21
N TRP A 42 10.60 -10.94 2.05
CA TRP A 42 11.36 -9.71 1.99
C TRP A 42 12.66 -9.85 2.78
N HIS A 43 13.78 -9.85 2.07
CA HIS A 43 15.14 -9.95 2.65
C HIS A 43 15.94 -8.65 2.49
N GLY A 44 15.31 -7.59 1.99
CA GLY A 44 15.94 -6.28 1.80
C GLY A 44 15.97 -5.46 3.09
N LEU A 45 16.55 -4.26 3.01
CA LEU A 45 16.49 -3.30 4.12
C LEU A 45 15.03 -2.97 4.45
N LEU A 46 14.72 -2.90 5.74
CA LEU A 46 13.40 -2.50 6.19
C LEU A 46 13.16 -1.00 5.89
N PRO A 47 11.95 -0.62 5.46
CA PRO A 47 11.57 0.78 5.35
C PRO A 47 11.71 1.49 6.70
N LYS A 48 12.03 2.80 6.67
CA LYS A 48 12.16 3.61 7.89
C LYS A 48 10.87 3.66 8.72
N SER A 49 9.71 3.60 8.06
CA SER A 49 8.39 3.56 8.70
C SER A 49 8.06 2.20 9.33
N GLY A 50 8.74 1.12 8.90
CA GLY A 50 8.33 -0.25 9.21
C GLY A 50 7.15 -0.77 8.37
N ASP A 51 6.61 0.08 7.50
CA ASP A 51 5.46 -0.20 6.63
C ASP A 51 5.91 -0.32 5.16
N MET A 52 5.33 -1.26 4.43
CA MET A 52 5.46 -1.43 2.97
C MET A 52 4.14 -1.27 2.25
#